data_AF-A0A2W4QVS9-F1
#
_entry.id   AF-A0A2W4QVS9-F1
#
_cell.length_a   1.000
_cell.length_b   1.000
_cell.length_c   1.000
_cell.angle_alpha   90.00
_cell.angle_beta   90.00
_cell.angle_gamma   90.00
#
_symmetry.space_group_name_H-M   'P 1'
#
loop_
_entity.id
_entity.type
_entity.pdbx_description
1 polymer ?
#
loop_
_entity_poly.entity_id
_entity_poly.type
_entity_poly.pdbx_seq_one_letter_code
_entity_poly.pdbx_strand_id
1 'polypeptide(L)' 'MALFDELKDELTSLSAEEGLRRLAERLPPGSIKFSSAFGEEDQVITHIIATNHLPITIFTLDTGRLFQETYELI' A
#
# COMPACT_ATOMS: atom_id res chain seq x y z
N MET A 1 -1.32 -22.28 -0.85
CA MET A 1 0.16 -22.34 -0.81
C MET A 1 0.75 -21.86 -2.12
N ALA A 2 0.47 -22.47 -3.28
CA ALA A 2 1.07 -22.08 -4.58
C ALA A 2 1.05 -20.57 -4.95
N LEU A 3 -0.10 -19.89 -4.87
CA LEU A 3 -0.20 -18.47 -5.26
C LEU A 3 0.69 -17.53 -4.42
N PHE A 4 0.84 -17.82 -3.12
CA PHE A 4 1.66 -17.00 -2.25
C PHE A 4 3.14 -17.13 -2.62
N ASP A 5 3.61 -18.35 -2.84
CA ASP A 5 5.00 -18.63 -3.19
C ASP A 5 5.32 -18.02 -4.58
N GLU A 6 4.42 -18.16 -5.55
CA GLU A 6 4.54 -17.53 -6.88
C GLU A 6 4.66 -16.00 -6.79
N LEU A 7 3.76 -15.35 -6.04
CA LEU A 7 3.78 -13.90 -5.88
C LEU A 7 5.03 -13.43 -5.15
N LYS A 8 5.47 -14.16 -4.12
CA LYS A 8 6.67 -13.81 -3.37
C LYS A 8 7.90 -13.76 -4.28
N ASP A 9 8.11 -14.80 -5.08
CA ASP A 9 9.27 -14.88 -5.96
C ASP A 9 9.20 -13.79 -7.05
N GLU A 10 8.04 -13.59 -7.65
CA GLU A 10 7.81 -12.55 -8.64
C GLU A 10 8.14 -11.15 -8.10
N LEU A 11 7.61 -10.81 -6.92
CA LEU A 11 7.76 -9.49 -6.30
C LEU A 11 9.21 -9.14 -5.97
N THR A 12 10.09 -10.12 -5.71
CA THR A 12 11.50 -9.84 -5.39
C THR A 12 12.28 -9.17 -6.53
N SER A 13 11.80 -9.30 -7.77
CA SER A 13 12.46 -8.76 -8.96
C SER A 13 11.90 -7.40 -9.42
N LEU A 14 10.84 -6.92 -8.77
CA LEU A 14 10.07 -5.75 -9.19
C LEU A 14 10.39 -4.52 -8.34
N SER A 15 10.24 -3.34 -8.92
CA SER A 15 10.17 -2.09 -8.16
C SER A 15 8.90 -2.05 -7.29
N ALA A 16 8.85 -1.13 -6.31
CA ALA A 16 7.68 -0.97 -5.45
C ALA A 16 6.39 -0.65 -6.25
N GLU A 17 6.49 0.19 -7.28
CA GLU A 17 5.35 0.49 -8.17
C GLU A 17 4.89 -0.75 -8.93
N GLU A 18 5.82 -1.44 -9.59
CA GLU A 18 5.50 -2.65 -10.35
C GLU A 18 4.89 -3.71 -9.42
N GLY A 19 5.44 -3.89 -8.22
CA GLY A 19 4.92 -4.83 -7.24
C GLY A 19 3.48 -4.51 -6.82
N LEU A 20 3.18 -3.24 -6.50
CA LEU A 20 1.82 -2.83 -6.14
C LEU A 20 0.83 -3.00 -7.30
N ARG A 21 1.26 -2.70 -8.54
CA ARG A 21 0.47 -2.92 -9.75
C ARG A 21 0.18 -4.40 -9.96
N ARG A 22 1.20 -5.26 -9.83
CA ARG A 22 1.07 -6.71 -9.98
C ARG A 22 0.16 -7.33 -8.93
N LEU A 23 0.23 -6.85 -7.69
CA LEU A 23 -0.72 -7.25 -6.64
C LEU A 23 -2.16 -6.89 -7.03
N ALA A 24 -2.40 -5.66 -7.50
CA ALA A 24 -3.72 -5.20 -7.92
C ALA A 24 -4.29 -5.97 -9.13
N GLU A 25 -3.44 -6.49 -10.01
CA GLU A 25 -3.83 -7.32 -11.15
C GLU A 25 -4.12 -8.79 -10.77
N ARG A 26 -3.34 -9.34 -9.82
CA ARG A 26 -3.39 -10.76 -9.45
C ARG A 26 -4.44 -11.07 -8.39
N LEU A 27 -4.80 -10.11 -7.56
CA LEU A 27 -5.74 -10.29 -6.46
C LEU A 27 -7.14 -9.76 -6.82
N PRO A 28 -8.21 -10.30 -6.22
CA PRO A 28 -9.56 -9.84 -6.48
C PRO A 28 -9.74 -8.33 -6.24
N PRO A 29 -10.49 -7.62 -7.11
CA PRO A 29 -10.76 -6.20 -6.91
C PRO A 29 -11.32 -5.90 -5.50
N GLY A 30 -10.75 -4.89 -4.83
CA GLY A 30 -11.15 -4.48 -3.49
C GLY A 30 -10.61 -5.34 -2.34
N SER A 31 -9.80 -6.37 -2.61
CA SER A 31 -9.19 -7.19 -1.55
C SER A 31 -7.93 -6.59 -0.94
N ILE A 32 -7.34 -5.56 -1.56
CA ILE A 32 -6.08 -4.95 -1.14
C ILE A 32 -6.35 -3.64 -0.42
N LYS A 33 -5.76 -3.49 0.77
CA LYS A 33 -5.78 -2.26 1.56
C LYS A 33 -4.39 -1.95 2.05
N PHE A 34 -4.02 -0.68 1.99
CA PHE A 34 -2.77 -0.17 2.55
C PHE A 34 -3.06 0.58 3.85
N SER A 35 -2.57 0.06 4.97
CA SER A 35 -2.63 0.76 6.25
C SER A 35 -1.45 1.71 6.36
N SER A 36 -1.71 2.99 6.61
CA SER A 36 -0.66 3.98 6.81
C SER A 36 -0.70 4.57 8.23
N ALA A 37 0.47 4.71 8.82
CA ALA A 37 0.73 5.51 10.02
C ALA A 37 1.30 6.90 9.69
N PHE A 38 1.30 7.26 8.41
CA PHE A 38 1.85 8.49 7.84
C PHE A 38 3.37 8.67 7.99
N GLY A 39 4.12 7.58 8.14
CA GLY A 39 5.59 7.60 8.09
C GLY A 39 6.13 8.00 6.71
N GLU A 40 7.43 8.30 6.63
CA GLU A 40 8.07 8.75 5.39
C GLU A 40 7.93 7.71 4.26
N GLU A 41 8.13 6.43 4.58
CA GLU A 41 7.96 5.30 3.66
C GLU A 41 6.50 5.14 3.19
N ASP A 42 5.55 5.44 4.07
CA ASP A 42 4.13 5.37 3.74
C ASP A 42 3.73 6.49 2.78
N GLN A 43 4.35 7.66 2.89
CA GLN A 43 4.12 8.76 1.95
C GLN A 43 4.59 8.38 0.54
N VAL A 44 5.71 7.67 0.43
CA VAL A 44 6.19 7.13 -0.86
C VAL A 44 5.19 6.14 -1.45
N ILE A 45 4.70 5.18 -0.64
CA ILE A 45 3.70 4.20 -1.09
C ILE A 45 2.38 4.90 -1.47
N THR A 46 1.93 5.86 -0.67
CA THR A 46 0.74 6.68 -0.92
C THR A 46 0.88 7.44 -2.24
N HIS A 47 2.03 8.05 -2.49
CA HIS A 47 2.33 8.74 -3.75
C HIS A 47 2.25 7.79 -4.95
N ILE A 48 2.82 6.59 -4.85
CA ILE A 48 2.78 5.58 -5.91
C ILE A 48 1.33 5.15 -6.19
N ILE A 49 0.55 4.82 -5.16
CA ILE A 49 -0.85 4.40 -5.27
C ILE A 49 -1.68 5.51 -5.93
N ALA A 50 -1.57 6.74 -5.44
CA ALA A 50 -2.37 7.87 -5.91
C ALA A 50 -2.03 8.28 -7.34
N THR A 51 -0.73 8.40 -7.67
CA THR A 51 -0.27 8.82 -9.00
C THR A 51 -0.64 7.81 -10.07
N ASN A 52 -0.54 6.52 -9.76
CA ASN A 52 -0.86 5.44 -10.69
C ASN A 52 -2.34 5.02 -10.67
N HIS A 53 -3.18 5.66 -9.85
CA HIS A 53 -4.60 5.33 -9.69
C HIS A 53 -4.83 3.84 -9.39
N LEU A 54 -3.96 3.25 -8.56
CA LEU A 54 -4.07 1.83 -8.23
C LEU A 54 -5.33 1.59 -7.38
N PRO A 55 -6.07 0.49 -7.61
CA PRO A 55 -7.31 0.19 -6.88
C PRO A 55 -7.03 -0.37 -5.47
N ILE A 56 -6.27 0.38 -4.67
CA ILE A 56 -5.84 0.03 -3.31
C ILE A 56 -6.40 1.08 -2.36
N THR A 57 -7.25 0.66 -1.42
CA THR A 57 -7.78 1.58 -0.41
C THR A 57 -6.70 1.89 0.62
N ILE A 58 -6.39 3.17 0.79
CA ILE A 58 -5.53 3.66 1.86
C ILE A 58 -6.39 3.93 3.08
N PHE A 59 -5.97 3.46 4.25
CA PHE A 59 -6.64 3.75 5.51
C PHE A 59 -5.62 3.97 6.62
N THR A 60 -6.05 4.63 7.68
CA THR A 60 -5.27 4.78 8.91
C THR A 60 -6.08 4.30 10.11
N LEU A 61 -5.39 3.98 11.21
CA LEU A 61 -6.00 3.65 12.49
C LEU A 61 -5.75 4.78 13.46
N ASP A 62 -6.79 5.56 13.73
CA ASP A 62 -6.73 6.59 14.76
C ASP A 62 -6.84 5.94 16.16
N THR A 63 -5.74 5.96 16.90
CA THR A 63 -5.68 5.44 18.27
C THR A 63 -6.19 6.45 19.32
N GLY A 64 -6.45 7.70 18.91
CA GLY A 64 -6.73 8.83 19.79
C GLY A 64 -5.48 9.39 20.50
N ARG A 65 -4.28 8.98 20.09
CA ARG A 65 -2.99 9.36 20.70
C ARG A 65 -1.89 9.65 19.68
N LEU A 66 -2.24 10.03 18.45
CA LEU A 66 -1.24 10.45 17.46
C LEU A 66 -0.65 11.81 17.85
N PHE A 67 0.54 12.11 17.34
CA PHE A 67 1.09 13.46 17.43
C PHE A 67 0.19 14.44 16.66
N GLN A 68 0.11 15.69 17.13
CA GLN A 68 -0.78 16.69 16.53
C GLN A 68 -0.42 16.96 15.06
N GLU A 69 0.87 16.91 14.75
CA GLU A 69 1.45 17.04 13.42
C GLU A 69 0.94 15.96 12.46
N THR A 70 0.65 14.75 12.96
CA THR A 70 0.05 13.68 12.16
C THR A 70 -1.39 13.99 11.81
N TYR A 71 -2.17 14.56 12.74
CA TYR A 71 -3.54 14.98 12.45
C TYR A 71 -3.58 16.15 11.47
N GLU A 72 -2.64 17.08 11.55
CA GLU A 72 -2.54 18.23 10.63
C GLU A 72 -2.14 17.84 9.20
N LEU A 73 -1.52 16.67 9.02
CA LEU A 73 -1.15 16.13 7.71
C LEU A 73 -2.33 15.52 6.94
N ILE A 74 -3.36 15.04 7.65
CA ILE A 74 -4.55 14.36 7.08
C ILE A 74 -5.51 15.38 6.47
#